data_AF-T0PGU1-F1
#
_entry.id   AF-T0PGU1-F1
#
_cell.length_a   1.000
_cell.length_b   1.000
_cell.length_c   1.000
_cell.angle_alpha   90.00
_cell.angle_beta   90.00
_cell.angle_gamma   90.00
#
_symmetry.space_group_name_H-M   'P 1'
#
loop_
_entity.id
_entity.type
_entity.pdbx_description
1 polymer ?
#
loop_
_entity_poly.entity_id
_entity_poly.type
_entity_poly.pdbx_seq_one_letter_code
_entity_poly.pdbx_strand_id
1 'polypeptide(L)'
;SVIAPTAVSLVGFFRFGNLIRECGVLERLSQTAQNELANLVTLLLGITIASKMRAEYFVTFETLTIIGLGLVAFIFDTIGGVLFAKFLNLFSKEKINPMVGAAGISAFPMSARVIQKMAQKEDNQNFLLMHAVSANVAGQIASVIAGGLIIFLLG
;
A
#
# COMPACT_ATOMS: atom_id res chain seq x y z
N SER A 1 -11.88 -17.83 1.39
CA SER A 1 -13.26 -17.89 0.86
C SER A 1 -14.33 -17.66 1.91
N VAL A 2 -14.09 -17.93 3.21
CA VAL A 2 -15.14 -17.90 4.25
C VAL A 2 -15.54 -16.51 4.74
N ILE A 3 -14.68 -15.48 4.68
CA ILE A 3 -14.93 -14.18 5.35
C ILE A 3 -15.26 -13.04 4.36
N ALA A 4 -14.84 -13.12 3.09
CA ALA A 4 -15.19 -12.14 2.05
C ALA A 4 -14.93 -12.74 0.65
N PRO A 5 -15.94 -13.27 -0.06
CA PRO A 5 -15.76 -13.94 -1.35
C PRO A 5 -15.26 -12.99 -2.45
N THR A 6 -15.66 -11.71 -2.42
CA THR A 6 -15.21 -10.68 -3.38
C THR A 6 -13.76 -10.24 -3.16
N ALA A 7 -13.26 -10.30 -1.91
CA ALA A 7 -11.84 -10.07 -1.63
C ALA A 7 -10.95 -11.25 -2.07
N VAL A 8 -11.53 -12.43 -2.36
CA VAL A 8 -10.77 -13.62 -2.79
C VAL A 8 -10.12 -13.41 -4.14
N SER A 9 -10.76 -12.69 -5.08
CA SER A 9 -10.15 -12.44 -6.39
C SER A 9 -8.89 -11.59 -6.24
N LEU A 10 -8.97 -10.47 -5.53
CA LEU A 10 -7.85 -9.55 -5.31
C LEU A 10 -6.72 -10.20 -4.48
N VAL A 11 -7.04 -10.76 -3.32
CA VAL A 11 -6.04 -11.42 -2.46
C VAL A 11 -5.52 -12.70 -3.10
N GLY A 12 -6.33 -13.39 -3.89
CA GLY A 12 -5.97 -14.61 -4.61
C GLY A 12 -4.95 -14.36 -5.70
N PHE A 13 -5.14 -13.33 -6.54
CA PHE A 13 -4.14 -12.94 -7.55
C PHE A 13 -2.84 -12.43 -6.91
N PHE A 14 -2.93 -11.69 -5.80
CA PHE A 14 -1.74 -11.28 -5.04
C PHE A 14 -0.95 -12.49 -4.53
N ARG A 15 -1.63 -13.46 -3.91
CA ARG A 15 -1.01 -14.71 -3.43
C ARG A 15 -0.47 -15.57 -4.56
N PHE A 16 -1.15 -15.61 -5.70
CA PHE A 16 -0.68 -16.31 -6.89
C PHE A 16 0.61 -15.71 -7.44
N GLY A 17 0.71 -14.37 -7.50
CA GLY A 17 1.96 -13.69 -7.85
C GLY A 17 3.09 -14.02 -6.87
N ASN A 18 2.80 -14.04 -5.57
CA ASN A 18 3.77 -14.45 -4.56
C ASN A 18 4.18 -15.92 -4.70
N LEU A 19 3.24 -16.81 -5.01
CA LEU A 19 3.51 -18.23 -5.26
C LEU A 19 4.44 -18.43 -6.47
N ILE A 20 4.17 -17.76 -7.59
CA ILE A 20 5.04 -17.85 -8.79
C ILE A 20 6.46 -17.38 -8.45
N ARG A 21 6.60 -16.35 -7.61
CA ARG A 21 7.90 -15.85 -7.16
C ARG A 21 8.63 -16.81 -6.23
N GLU A 22 7.94 -17.36 -5.22
CA GLU A 22 8.55 -18.19 -4.18
C GLU A 22 8.71 -19.68 -4.58
N CYS A 23 7.99 -20.16 -5.61
CA CYS A 23 8.07 -21.56 -6.05
C CYS A 23 9.43 -21.94 -6.67
N GLY A 24 10.25 -20.99 -7.10
CA GLY A 24 11.60 -21.22 -7.64
C GLY A 24 11.70 -22.01 -8.97
N VAL A 25 10.64 -22.70 -9.39
CA VAL A 25 10.57 -23.48 -10.64
C VAL A 25 10.00 -22.69 -11.83
N LEU A 26 9.42 -21.52 -11.58
CA LEU A 26 8.74 -20.68 -12.58
C LEU A 26 9.49 -19.35 -12.83
N GLU A 27 10.82 -19.37 -12.80
CA GLU A 27 11.66 -18.16 -12.87
C GLU A 27 11.35 -17.29 -14.11
N ARG A 28 11.23 -17.90 -15.30
CA ARG A 28 10.88 -17.17 -16.54
C ARG A 28 9.51 -16.51 -16.46
N LEU A 29 8.55 -17.19 -15.83
CA LEU A 29 7.18 -16.70 -15.66
C LEU A 29 7.15 -15.54 -14.65
N SER A 30 7.86 -15.69 -13.53
CA SER A 30 8.04 -14.66 -12.50
C SER A 30 8.68 -13.39 -13.06
N GLN A 31 9.78 -13.52 -13.80
CA GLN A 31 10.49 -12.39 -14.41
C GLN A 31 9.64 -11.67 -15.47
N THR A 32 8.92 -12.43 -16.31
CA THR A 32 8.02 -11.85 -17.32
C THR A 32 6.84 -11.13 -16.65
N ALA A 33 6.28 -11.70 -15.58
CA ALA A 33 5.17 -11.10 -14.84
C ALA A 33 5.58 -9.80 -14.12
N GLN A 34 6.76 -9.75 -13.52
CA GLN A 34 7.26 -8.58 -12.77
C GLN A 34 7.74 -7.43 -13.66
N ASN A 35 8.22 -7.71 -14.87
CA ASN A 35 8.80 -6.70 -15.77
C ASN A 35 7.92 -6.45 -16.99
N GLU A 36 8.00 -7.33 -18.01
CA GLU A 36 7.39 -7.10 -19.32
C GLU A 36 5.87 -6.96 -19.24
N LEU A 37 5.20 -7.90 -18.57
CA LEU A 37 3.75 -7.89 -18.44
C LEU A 37 3.27 -6.71 -17.59
N ALA A 38 3.95 -6.43 -16.46
CA ALA A 38 3.63 -5.29 -15.60
C ALA A 38 3.78 -3.96 -16.36
N ASN A 39 4.85 -3.79 -17.13
CA ASN A 39 5.09 -2.59 -17.93
C ASN A 39 4.03 -2.41 -19.02
N LEU A 40 3.68 -3.49 -19.74
CA LEU A 40 2.66 -3.46 -20.80
C LEU A 40 1.28 -3.13 -20.22
N VAL A 41 0.87 -3.80 -19.14
CA VAL A 41 -0.41 -3.54 -18.47
C VAL A 41 -0.45 -2.12 -17.91
N THR A 42 0.64 -1.63 -17.31
CA THR A 42 0.74 -0.25 -16.82
C THR A 42 0.60 0.77 -17.94
N LEU A 43 1.21 0.51 -19.10
CA LEU A 43 1.07 1.37 -20.27
C LEU A 43 -0.38 1.40 -20.78
N LEU A 44 -1.02 0.24 -20.91
CA LEU A 44 -2.43 0.16 -21.33
C LEU A 44 -3.38 0.82 -20.33
N LEU A 45 -3.15 0.64 -19.03
CA LEU A 45 -3.89 1.32 -17.97
C LEU A 45 -3.70 2.83 -18.04
N GLY A 46 -2.46 3.30 -18.24
CA GLY A 46 -2.14 4.72 -18.40
C GLY A 46 -2.90 5.35 -19.57
N ILE A 47 -2.90 4.70 -20.74
CA ILE A 47 -3.66 5.15 -21.91
C ILE A 47 -5.17 5.16 -21.63
N THR A 48 -5.68 4.13 -20.96
CA THR A 48 -7.12 4.04 -20.64
C THR A 48 -7.56 5.14 -19.67
N ILE A 49 -6.75 5.42 -18.64
CA ILE A 49 -7.01 6.51 -17.69
C ILE A 49 -6.92 7.87 -18.40
N ALA A 50 -5.88 8.08 -19.21
CA ALA A 50 -5.71 9.32 -19.99
C ALA A 50 -6.89 9.58 -20.95
N SER A 51 -7.42 8.54 -21.59
CA SER A 51 -8.60 8.63 -22.46
C SER A 51 -9.87 9.08 -21.71
N LYS A 52 -9.98 8.76 -20.41
CA LYS A 52 -11.09 9.21 -19.55
C LYS A 52 -10.90 10.61 -18.97
N MET A 53 -9.69 11.17 -18.99
CA MET A 53 -9.39 12.52 -18.50
C MET A 53 -9.79 13.59 -19.53
N ARG A 54 -11.10 13.74 -19.76
CA ARG A 54 -11.63 14.87 -20.54
C ARG A 54 -11.62 16.14 -19.69
N ALA A 55 -11.19 17.26 -20.27
CA ALA A 55 -11.00 18.54 -19.57
C ALA A 55 -12.25 19.03 -18.81
N GLU A 56 -13.44 18.76 -19.36
CA GLU A 56 -14.74 19.12 -18.78
C GLU A 56 -15.07 18.37 -17.48
N TYR A 57 -14.48 17.19 -17.25
CA TYR A 57 -14.71 16.37 -16.04
C TYR A 57 -13.60 16.54 -15.01
N PHE A 58 -12.43 17.04 -15.41
CA PHE A 58 -11.25 17.12 -14.55
C PHE A 58 -11.18 18.43 -13.75
N VAL A 59 -11.60 19.56 -14.34
CA VAL A 59 -11.60 20.87 -13.65
C VAL A 59 -12.99 21.17 -13.09
N THR A 60 -13.50 20.24 -12.28
CA THR A 60 -14.76 20.40 -11.54
C THR A 60 -14.47 20.60 -10.06
N PHE A 61 -15.36 21.33 -9.37
CA PHE A 61 -15.27 21.52 -7.92
C PHE A 61 -15.29 20.18 -7.16
N GLU A 62 -15.97 19.17 -7.71
CA GLU A 62 -15.97 17.80 -7.20
C GLU A 62 -14.57 17.19 -7.24
N THR A 63 -13.84 17.29 -8.36
CA THR A 63 -12.47 16.76 -8.46
C THR A 63 -11.52 17.43 -7.46
N LEU A 64 -11.66 18.75 -7.27
CA LEU A 64 -10.86 19.48 -6.27
C LEU A 64 -11.19 19.00 -4.83
N THR A 65 -12.46 18.73 -4.55
CA THR A 65 -12.91 18.21 -3.26
C THR A 65 -12.37 16.80 -3.02
N ILE A 66 -12.36 15.92 -4.03
CA ILE A 66 -11.78 14.57 -3.94
C ILE A 66 -10.28 14.62 -3.63
N ILE A 67 -9.53 15.50 -4.31
CA ILE A 67 -8.10 15.67 -4.06
C ILE A 67 -7.86 16.17 -2.63
N GLY A 68 -8.64 17.15 -2.17
CA GLY A 68 -8.56 17.68 -0.80
C GLY A 68 -8.88 16.63 0.25
N LEU A 69 -9.97 15.87 0.08
CA LEU A 69 -10.34 14.76 0.96
C LEU A 69 -9.28 13.67 0.98
N GLY A 70 -8.68 13.34 -0.17
CA GLY A 70 -7.58 12.37 -0.27
C GLY A 70 -6.34 12.80 0.53
N LEU A 71 -5.98 14.08 0.48
CA LEU A 71 -4.87 14.62 1.26
C LEU A 71 -5.15 14.53 2.77
N VAL A 72 -6.36 14.92 3.19
CA VAL A 72 -6.79 14.83 4.59
C VAL A 72 -6.81 13.38 5.06
N ALA A 73 -7.34 12.45 4.25
CA ALA A 73 -7.34 11.02 4.54
C ALA A 73 -5.92 10.47 4.77
N PHE A 74 -4.95 10.88 3.94
CA PHE A 74 -3.56 10.44 4.07
C PHE A 74 -2.88 10.96 5.36
N ILE A 75 -3.21 12.18 5.77
CA ILE A 75 -2.77 12.73 7.06
C ILE A 75 -3.35 11.92 8.22
N PHE A 76 -4.66 11.64 8.20
CA PHE A 76 -5.30 10.83 9.23
C PHE A 76 -4.78 9.40 9.27
N ASP A 77 -4.46 8.80 8.12
CA ASP A 77 -3.86 7.46 8.04
C ASP A 77 -2.48 7.43 8.72
N THR A 78 -1.64 8.44 8.45
CA THR A 78 -0.32 8.56 9.08
C THR A 78 -0.42 8.79 10.59
N ILE A 79 -1.31 9.69 11.02
CA ILE A 79 -1.55 9.95 12.45
C ILE A 79 -2.08 8.70 13.14
N GLY A 80 -3.04 8.00 12.52
CA GLY A 80 -3.61 6.75 13.01
C GLY A 80 -2.54 5.68 13.20
N GLY A 81 -1.66 5.48 12.21
CA GLY A 81 -0.55 4.53 12.29
C GLY A 81 0.43 4.83 13.42
N VAL A 82 0.80 6.10 13.60
CA VAL A 82 1.70 6.52 14.71
C VAL A 82 1.03 6.37 16.07
N LEU A 83 -0.23 6.77 16.20
CA LEU A 83 -0.99 6.63 17.45
C LEU A 83 -1.19 5.16 17.81
N PHE A 84 -1.47 4.30 16.83
CA PHE A 84 -1.59 2.87 17.05
C PHE A 84 -0.27 2.25 17.51
N ALA A 85 0.86 2.63 16.89
CA ALA A 85 2.18 2.19 17.36
C ALA A 85 2.47 2.65 18.80
N LYS A 86 2.10 3.89 19.15
CA LYS A 86 2.18 4.37 20.54
C LYS A 86 1.28 3.58 21.48
N PHE A 87 0.05 3.27 21.08
CA PHE A 87 -0.89 2.47 21.85
C PHE A 87 -0.35 1.06 22.13
N LEU A 88 0.22 0.40 21.12
CA LEU A 88 0.88 -0.90 21.28
C LEU A 88 2.04 -0.85 22.28
N ASN A 89 2.78 0.25 22.34
CA ASN A 89 3.86 0.44 23.30
C ASN A 89 3.40 0.57 24.77
N LEU A 90 2.11 0.78 25.05
CA LEU A 90 1.60 0.71 26.42
C LEU A 90 1.50 -0.73 26.94
N PHE A 91 1.32 -1.72 26.04
CA PHE A 91 1.10 -3.12 26.40
C PHE A 91 2.30 -4.02 26.08
N SER A 92 3.18 -3.60 25.16
CA SER A 92 4.33 -4.39 24.74
C SER A 92 5.54 -4.21 25.67
N LYS A 93 6.23 -5.31 25.97
CA LYS A 93 7.53 -5.28 26.68
C LYS A 93 8.64 -4.73 25.78
N GLU A 94 8.60 -5.03 24.49
CA GLU A 94 9.48 -4.47 23.48
C GLU A 94 8.80 -3.29 22.78
N LYS A 95 9.38 -2.10 22.94
CA LYS A 95 8.81 -0.87 22.39
C LYS A 95 9.13 -0.75 20.90
N ILE A 96 8.10 -0.59 20.09
CA ILE A 96 8.17 -0.35 18.66
C ILE A 96 8.41 1.15 18.43
N ASN A 97 9.32 1.51 17.53
CA ASN A 97 9.52 2.91 17.17
C ASN A 97 8.24 3.47 16.49
N PRO A 98 7.62 4.55 17.00
CA PRO A 98 6.42 5.13 16.41
C PRO A 98 6.59 5.56 14.94
N MET A 99 7.82 5.84 14.49
CA MET A 99 8.11 6.11 13.08
C MET A 99 7.78 4.93 12.16
N VAL A 100 7.90 3.69 12.65
CA VAL A 100 7.48 2.49 11.90
C VAL A 100 5.96 2.46 11.73
N GLY A 101 5.20 3.01 12.68
CA GLY A 101 3.75 3.16 12.56
C GLY A 101 3.33 4.06 11.39
N ALA A 102 4.08 5.15 11.15
CA ALA A 102 3.88 6.00 9.98
C ALA A 102 4.23 5.30 8.66
N ALA A 103 5.08 4.25 8.68
CA ALA A 103 5.43 3.50 7.48
C ALA A 103 4.26 2.65 6.94
N GLY A 104 3.22 2.43 7.76
CA GLY A 104 2.07 1.56 7.46
C GLY A 104 1.15 2.05 6.35
N ILE A 105 1.35 3.26 5.83
CA ILE A 105 0.62 3.76 4.65
C ILE A 105 0.95 2.89 3.42
N SER A 106 -0.01 2.66 2.52
CA SER A 106 0.13 1.76 1.34
C SER A 106 1.03 2.30 0.20
N ALA A 107 2.09 3.04 0.51
CA ALA A 107 3.03 3.60 -0.46
C ALA A 107 4.33 2.79 -0.51
N PHE A 108 4.28 1.63 -1.16
CA PHE A 108 5.42 0.73 -1.30
C PHE A 108 6.38 1.14 -2.44
N PRO A 109 7.72 1.10 -2.26
CA PRO A 109 8.49 0.99 -1.02
C PRO A 109 8.83 2.38 -0.41
N MET A 110 8.28 3.46 -0.97
CA MET A 110 8.71 4.83 -0.69
C MET A 110 8.42 5.29 0.73
N SER A 111 7.29 4.92 1.32
CA SER A 111 6.95 5.21 2.72
C SER A 111 8.06 4.72 3.67
N ALA A 112 8.46 3.45 3.53
CA ALA A 112 9.53 2.87 4.34
C ALA A 112 10.88 3.57 4.14
N ARG A 113 11.18 4.02 2.91
CA ARG A 113 12.40 4.80 2.61
C ARG A 113 12.37 6.20 3.24
N VAL A 114 11.22 6.86 3.26
CA VAL A 114 11.05 8.16 3.92
C VAL A 114 11.27 8.02 5.42
N ILE A 115 10.71 6.99 6.04
CA ILE A 115 10.93 6.67 7.45
C ILE A 115 12.40 6.38 7.73
N GLN A 116 13.06 5.56 6.90
CA GLN A 116 14.50 5.30 7.03
C GLN A 116 15.33 6.60 6.94
N LYS A 117 14.99 7.50 6.01
CA LYS A 117 15.68 8.79 5.87
C LYS A 117 15.45 9.70 7.08
N MET A 118 14.27 9.68 7.69
CA MET A 118 14.00 10.42 8.93
C MET A 118 14.73 9.80 10.12
N ALA A 119 14.73 8.47 10.23
CA ALA A 119 15.46 7.76 11.28
C ALA A 119 16.97 8.04 11.24
N GLN A 120 17.57 8.02 10.04
CA GLN A 120 18.99 8.37 9.87
C GLN A 120 19.31 9.83 10.19
N LYS A 121 18.35 10.75 10.04
CA LYS A 121 18.55 12.14 10.45
C LYS A 121 18.56 12.30 11.97
N GLU A 122 17.80 11.48 12.69
CA GLU A 122 17.79 11.47 14.15
C GLU A 122 19.00 10.69 14.71
N ASP A 123 19.30 9.52 14.14
CA ASP A 123 20.42 8.68 14.52
C ASP A 123 20.95 7.87 13.31
N ASN A 124 22.21 8.10 12.96
CA ASN A 124 22.88 7.44 11.84
C ASN A 124 23.06 5.92 12.03
N GLN A 125 22.93 5.39 13.24
CA GLN A 125 22.99 3.95 13.52
C GLN A 125 21.60 3.28 13.56
N ASN A 126 20.52 4.05 13.49
CA ASN A 126 19.16 3.53 13.59
C ASN A 126 18.59 3.13 12.21
N PHE A 127 18.76 1.85 11.86
CA PHE A 127 18.25 1.29 10.61
C PHE A 127 16.87 0.67 10.79
N LEU A 128 15.82 1.43 10.45
CA LEU A 128 14.42 1.01 10.54
C LEU A 128 13.88 0.41 9.24
N LEU A 129 14.61 0.45 8.12
CA LEU A 129 14.11 0.09 6.80
C LEU A 129 13.45 -1.30 6.78
N MET A 130 14.06 -2.31 7.39
CA MET A 130 13.51 -3.68 7.40
C MET A 130 12.18 -3.78 8.16
N HIS A 131 12.06 -3.09 9.30
CA HIS A 131 10.82 -3.03 10.08
C HIS A 131 9.76 -2.13 9.42
N ALA A 132 10.18 -1.05 8.77
CA ALA A 132 9.29 -0.14 8.06
C ALA A 132 8.72 -0.78 6.78
N VAL A 133 9.51 -1.61 6.09
CA VAL A 133 9.05 -2.36 4.91
C VAL A 133 7.98 -3.38 5.29
N SER A 134 8.12 -4.10 6.42
CA SER A 134 7.08 -5.05 6.85
C SER A 134 5.77 -4.35 7.22
N ALA A 135 5.83 -3.21 7.91
CA ALA A 135 4.66 -2.38 8.20
C ALA A 135 3.97 -1.87 6.91
N ASN A 136 4.74 -1.42 5.92
CA ASN A 136 4.23 -0.94 4.64
C ASN A 136 3.53 -2.06 3.82
N VAL A 137 4.14 -3.25 3.77
CA VAL A 137 3.53 -4.43 3.11
C VAL A 137 2.21 -4.81 3.81
N ALA A 138 2.16 -4.76 5.13
CA ALA A 138 0.93 -5.02 5.88
C ALA A 138 -0.17 -3.99 5.52
N GLY A 139 0.18 -2.71 5.41
CA GLY A 139 -0.73 -1.65 4.97
C GLY A 139 -1.30 -1.86 3.57
N GLN A 140 -0.46 -2.31 2.63
CA GLN A 140 -0.90 -2.61 1.27
C GLN A 140 -1.88 -3.81 1.23
N ILE A 141 -1.62 -4.86 2.02
CA ILE A 141 -2.54 -6.00 2.14
C ILE A 141 -3.87 -5.57 2.80
N ALA A 142 -3.80 -4.77 3.87
CA ALA A 142 -4.98 -4.27 4.57
C ALA A 142 -5.87 -3.43 3.65
N SER A 143 -5.28 -2.59 2.80
CA SER A 143 -5.99 -1.77 1.81
C SER A 143 -6.77 -2.62 0.80
N VAL A 144 -6.17 -3.71 0.31
CA VAL A 144 -6.84 -4.65 -0.61
C VAL A 144 -8.02 -5.35 0.07
N ILE A 145 -7.86 -5.75 1.33
CA ILE A 145 -8.93 -6.38 2.10
C ILE A 145 -10.07 -5.40 2.37
N ALA A 146 -9.75 -4.17 2.79
CA ALA A 146 -10.73 -3.11 3.01
C ALA A 146 -11.51 -2.79 1.71
N GLY A 147 -10.82 -2.67 0.58
CA GLY A 147 -11.46 -2.50 -0.73
C GLY A 147 -12.39 -3.67 -1.09
N GLY A 148 -11.94 -4.91 -0.87
CA GLY A 148 -12.76 -6.10 -1.08
C GLY A 148 -13.99 -6.17 -0.19
N LEU A 149 -13.90 -5.70 1.06
CA LEU A 149 -15.02 -5.61 1.99
C LEU A 149 -16.02 -4.52 1.57
N ILE A 150 -15.55 -3.36 1.14
CA ILE A 150 -16.42 -2.28 0.63
C ILE A 150 -17.22 -2.76 -0.58
N ILE A 151 -16.57 -3.47 -1.52
CA ILE A 151 -17.26 -4.07 -2.67
C ILE A 151 -18.32 -5.09 -2.22
N PHE A 152 -18.02 -5.90 -1.20
CA PHE A 152 -19.00 -6.85 -0.64
C PHE A 152 -20.19 -6.16 0.05
N LEU A 153 -19.98 -4.99 0.65
CA LEU A 153 -21.04 -4.26 1.36
C LEU A 153 -21.90 -3.40 0.43
N LEU A 154 -21.33 -2.90 -0.69
CA LEU A 154 -22.00 -2.01 -1.63
C LEU A 154 -22.50 -2.68 -2.91
N GLY A 155 -22.00 -3.88 -3.24
CA GLY A 155 -22.37 -4.67 -4.42
C GLY A 155 -23.15 -5.91 -4.05
#